data_AF-A0A420IAR5-F1
#
_entry.id   AF-A0A420IAR5-F1
#
_cell.length_a   1.000
_cell.length_b   1.000
_cell.length_c   1.000
_cell.angle_alpha   90.00
_cell.angle_beta   90.00
_cell.angle_gamma   90.00
#
_symmetry.space_group_name_H-M   'P 1'
#
loop_
_entity.id
_entity.type
_entity.pdbx_description
1 polymer ?
#
loop_
_entity_poly.entity_id
_entity_poly.type
_entity_poly.pdbx_seq_one_letter_code
_entity_poly.pdbx_strand_id
1 'polypeptide(L)'
;MEWNGENSYETLEAGTNREGWWVADDVVKQVIKVIKIFEHFPPGSIGLFQFDSSSNHHSMAVDFLLASKLNLSDGDAVPLMRDTVINGHVQKMQTAEGVQKGIRTILQERGKWTIALITVVVPVKF
;
A
#
# COMPACT_ATOMS: atom_id res chain seq x y z
N MET A 1 20.00 14.72 -15.90
CA MET A 1 19.95 15.92 -16.76
C MET A 1 19.57 17.09 -15.89
N GLU A 2 20.16 18.27 -16.08
CA GLU A 2 19.83 19.48 -15.34
C GLU A 2 19.43 20.56 -16.33
N TRP A 3 18.39 21.33 -16.01
CA TRP A 3 17.97 22.50 -16.78
C TRP A 3 17.56 23.63 -15.83
N ASN A 4 18.17 24.82 -15.97
CA ASN A 4 17.92 25.98 -15.10
C ASN A 4 17.96 25.69 -13.59
N GLY A 5 18.87 24.82 -13.13
CA GLY A 5 18.99 24.44 -11.73
C GLY A 5 18.02 23.36 -11.26
N GLU A 6 17.15 22.84 -12.14
CA GLU A 6 16.29 21.69 -11.84
C GLU A 6 16.89 20.39 -12.37
N ASN A 7 17.05 19.41 -11.48
CA ASN A 7 17.49 18.06 -11.83
C ASN A 7 16.34 17.19 -12.31
N SER A 8 16.58 16.39 -13.35
CA SER A 8 15.67 15.37 -13.88
C SER A 8 15.60 14.09 -13.03
N TYR A 9 16.37 14.04 -11.94
CA TYR A 9 16.44 12.91 -11.02
C TYR A 9 16.25 13.40 -9.60
N GLU A 10 15.77 12.50 -8.74
CA GLU A 10 15.69 12.70 -7.31
C GLU A 10 16.53 11.62 -6.63
N THR A 11 17.23 12.00 -5.56
CA THR A 11 18.01 11.08 -4.74
C THR A 11 17.25 10.85 -3.44
N LEU A 12 17.04 9.59 -3.07
CA LEU A 12 16.46 9.24 -1.77
C LEU A 12 17.55 8.75 -0.83
N GLU A 13 17.47 9.15 0.44
CA GLU A 13 18.29 8.59 1.50
C GLU A 13 17.60 7.36 2.09
N ALA A 14 18.31 6.23 2.15
CA ALA A 14 17.75 5.00 2.70
C ALA A 14 17.59 5.11 4.23
N GLY A 15 16.36 4.95 4.74
CA GLY A 15 16.05 5.05 6.18
C GLY A 15 15.08 3.97 6.69
N THR A 16 15.22 3.63 7.98
CA THR A 16 14.57 2.47 8.64
C THR A 16 13.04 2.56 8.73
N ASN A 17 12.44 3.74 8.51
CA ASN A 17 11.01 4.02 8.67
C ASN A 17 10.26 4.40 7.38
N ARG A 18 10.71 3.91 6.23
CA ARG A 18 10.23 4.35 4.90
C ARG A 18 10.61 5.78 4.50
N GLU A 19 11.62 6.34 5.15
CA GLU A 19 12.20 7.65 4.79
C GLU A 19 13.00 7.60 3.45
N GLY A 20 13.04 6.45 2.77
CA GLY A 20 13.81 6.26 1.53
C GLY A 20 13.18 5.35 0.47
N TRP A 21 11.89 5.04 0.54
CA TRP A 21 11.21 4.26 -0.53
C TRP A 21 10.40 5.18 -1.45
N TRP A 22 10.51 4.97 -2.76
CA TRP A 22 9.62 5.59 -3.75
C TRP A 22 8.20 5.07 -3.56
N VAL A 23 7.24 5.97 -3.37
CA VAL A 23 5.81 5.65 -3.55
C VAL A 23 5.35 6.09 -4.95
N ALA A 24 4.18 5.60 -5.37
CA ALA A 24 3.62 5.94 -6.69
C ALA A 24 3.52 7.46 -6.92
N ASP A 25 3.15 8.21 -5.89
CA ASP A 25 3.05 9.66 -5.93
C ASP A 25 4.39 10.33 -6.25
N ASP A 26 5.51 9.76 -5.80
CA ASP A 26 6.84 10.30 -6.09
C ASP A 26 7.16 10.14 -7.57
N VAL A 27 6.84 8.97 -8.16
CA VAL A 27 7.01 8.73 -9.60
C VAL A 27 6.21 9.75 -10.40
N VAL A 28 4.95 10.00 -10.03
CA VAL A 28 4.11 11.01 -10.70
C VAL A 28 4.75 12.39 -10.63
N LYS A 29 5.21 12.82 -9.45
CA LYS A 29 5.89 14.12 -9.27
C LYS A 29 7.15 14.21 -10.14
N GLN A 30 7.97 13.17 -10.17
CA GLN A 30 9.19 13.15 -10.97
C GLN A 30 8.87 13.23 -12.47
N VAL A 31 7.87 12.50 -12.95
CA VAL A 31 7.47 12.52 -14.37
C VAL A 31 7.01 13.91 -14.78
N ILE A 32 6.20 14.58 -13.97
CA ILE A 32 5.77 15.95 -14.25
C ILE A 32 6.98 16.90 -14.36
N LYS A 33 7.96 16.77 -13.45
CA LYS A 33 9.20 17.56 -13.48
C LYS A 33 10.00 17.29 -14.75
N VAL A 34 10.19 16.03 -15.12
CA VAL A 34 10.95 15.64 -16.31
C VAL A 34 10.26 16.09 -17.60
N ILE A 35 8.92 16.03 -17.67
CA ILE A 35 8.15 16.54 -18.82
C ILE A 35 8.41 18.05 -19.00
N LYS A 36 8.36 18.85 -17.93
CA LYS A 36 8.65 20.28 -18.01
C LYS A 36 10.06 20.58 -18.52
N ILE A 37 11.04 19.79 -18.09
CA ILE A 37 12.42 19.90 -18.61
C ILE A 37 12.45 19.51 -20.10
N PHE A 38 11.75 18.44 -20.48
CA PHE A 38 11.69 17.96 -21.86
C PHE A 38 11.02 18.97 -22.82
N GLU A 39 10.01 19.70 -22.38
CA GLU A 39 9.31 20.71 -23.19
C GLU A 39 10.21 21.88 -23.65
N HIS A 40 11.39 22.05 -23.05
CA HIS A 40 12.38 23.05 -23.47
C HIS A 40 13.30 22.55 -24.60
N PHE A 41 13.21 21.28 -24.98
CA PHE A 41 14.02 20.74 -26.07
C PHE A 41 13.53 21.23 -27.44
N PRO A 42 14.41 21.22 -28.45
CA PRO A 42 14.04 21.61 -29.80
C PRO A 42 12.81 20.84 -30.33
N PRO A 43 11.96 21.49 -31.15
CA PRO A 43 10.83 20.84 -31.80
C PRO A 43 11.24 19.58 -32.56
N GLY A 44 10.45 18.51 -32.44
CA GLY A 44 10.73 17.21 -33.08
C GLY A 44 11.50 16.22 -32.21
N SER A 45 11.92 16.61 -31.01
CA SER A 45 12.47 15.68 -30.02
C SER A 45 11.42 14.65 -29.56
N ILE A 46 11.84 13.42 -29.28
CA ILE A 46 10.98 12.34 -28.74
C ILE A 46 11.49 11.94 -27.36
N GLY A 47 10.63 12.03 -26.35
CA GLY A 47 10.92 11.59 -24.99
C GLY A 47 10.52 10.14 -24.79
N LEU A 48 11.46 9.30 -24.33
CA LEU A 48 11.20 7.93 -23.91
C LEU A 48 11.43 7.83 -22.40
N PHE A 49 10.38 7.48 -21.67
CA PHE A 49 10.43 7.30 -20.22
C PHE A 49 10.22 5.84 -19.87
N GLN A 50 11.17 5.25 -19.14
CA GLN A 50 11.10 3.87 -18.66
C GLN A 50 11.17 3.89 -17.13
N PHE A 51 10.28 3.13 -16.49
CA PHE A 51 10.20 3.04 -15.04
C PHE A 51 10.43 1.59 -14.63
N ASP A 52 11.38 1.38 -13.71
CA ASP A 52 11.51 0.09 -13.03
C ASP A 52 10.56 0.06 -11.82
N SER A 53 9.51 -0.76 -11.93
CA SER A 53 8.52 -0.94 -10.87
C SER A 53 8.74 -2.22 -10.06
N SER A 54 9.91 -2.87 -10.19
CA SER A 54 10.22 -4.15 -9.53
C SER A 54 10.06 -4.12 -7.99
N SER A 55 10.10 -2.94 -7.37
CA SER A 55 9.87 -2.76 -5.92
C SER A 55 8.43 -2.37 -5.54
N ASN A 56 7.60 -1.90 -6.48
CA ASN A 56 6.26 -1.37 -6.20
C ASN A 56 5.20 -2.47 -6.00
N HIS A 57 5.57 -3.74 -6.16
CA HIS A 57 4.66 -4.89 -6.02
C HIS A 57 4.06 -5.06 -4.61
N HIS A 58 4.60 -4.37 -3.60
CA HIS A 58 4.08 -4.39 -2.23
C HIS A 58 3.36 -3.09 -1.83
N SER A 59 3.26 -2.11 -2.73
CA SER A 59 2.48 -0.90 -2.45
C SER A 59 0.99 -1.23 -2.48
N MET A 60 0.37 -1.11 -1.32
CA MET A 60 -1.06 -1.30 -1.14
C MET A 60 -1.66 0.04 -0.75
N ALA A 61 -2.86 0.32 -1.22
CA ALA A 61 -3.61 1.49 -0.79
C ALA A 61 -3.83 1.47 0.73
N VAL A 62 -3.95 2.67 1.33
CA VAL A 62 -4.02 2.87 2.78
C VAL A 62 -5.16 2.09 3.45
N ASP A 63 -6.25 1.91 2.71
CA ASP A 63 -7.48 1.22 3.13
C ASP A 63 -7.56 -0.23 2.59
N PHE A 64 -6.48 -0.77 2.05
CA PHE A 64 -6.47 -2.12 1.48
C PHE A 64 -6.65 -3.19 2.56
N LEU A 65 -7.30 -4.30 2.20
CA LEU A 65 -7.46 -5.45 3.07
C LEU A 65 -6.11 -6.11 3.34
N LEU A 66 -5.58 -5.93 4.55
CA LEU A 66 -4.34 -6.56 4.97
C LEU A 66 -4.56 -7.39 6.24
N ALA A 67 -4.75 -8.70 6.07
CA ALA A 67 -5.07 -9.61 7.18
C ALA A 67 -4.02 -9.59 8.30
N SER A 68 -2.75 -9.36 8.00
CA SER A 68 -1.67 -9.24 9.00
C SER A 68 -1.73 -7.98 9.86
N LYS A 69 -2.59 -7.01 9.50
CA LYS A 69 -2.85 -5.78 10.26
C LYS A 69 -4.20 -5.79 10.97
N LEU A 70 -4.98 -6.87 10.83
CA LEU A 70 -6.24 -7.03 11.55
C LEU A 70 -5.98 -7.57 12.95
N ASN A 71 -6.67 -7.01 13.93
CA ASN A 71 -6.68 -7.54 15.29
C ASN A 71 -7.59 -8.75 15.41
N LEU A 72 -7.49 -9.45 16.54
CA LEU A 72 -8.37 -10.57 16.82
C LEU A 72 -9.82 -10.10 17.05
N SER A 73 -9.98 -9.04 17.84
CA SER A 73 -11.25 -8.37 18.16
C SER A 73 -11.53 -7.20 17.24
N ASP A 74 -12.80 -6.77 17.21
CA ASP A 74 -13.20 -5.52 16.55
C ASP A 74 -12.63 -4.31 17.30
N GLY A 75 -12.31 -3.26 16.55
CA GLY A 75 -11.78 -2.00 17.09
C GLY A 75 -10.27 -1.94 17.16
N ASP A 76 -9.78 -1.21 18.17
CA ASP A 76 -8.38 -0.81 18.38
C ASP A 76 -7.79 0.16 17.33
N ALA A 77 -6.54 0.55 17.55
CA ALA A 77 -5.76 1.43 16.67
C ALA A 77 -5.25 0.68 15.41
N VAL A 78 -6.17 0.11 14.64
CA VAL A 78 -5.90 -0.47 13.32
C VAL A 78 -6.45 0.41 12.19
N PRO A 79 -5.84 0.41 11.00
CA PRO A 79 -6.38 1.14 9.85
C PRO A 79 -7.78 0.66 9.47
N LEU A 80 -8.66 1.59 9.10
CA LEU A 80 -9.97 1.27 8.52
C LEU A 80 -9.77 0.71 7.11
N MET A 81 -10.10 -0.56 6.92
CA MET A 81 -10.02 -1.25 5.64
C MET A 81 -11.36 -1.17 4.91
N ARG A 82 -11.32 -1.05 3.59
CA ARG A 82 -12.52 -1.00 2.75
C ARG A 82 -13.18 -2.36 2.61
N ASP A 83 -14.46 -2.35 2.28
CA ASP A 83 -15.19 -3.55 1.90
C ASP A 83 -14.51 -4.27 0.73
N THR A 84 -14.60 -5.59 0.73
CA THR A 84 -13.98 -6.43 -0.30
C THR A 84 -15.00 -7.41 -0.87
N VAL A 85 -14.64 -8.07 -1.96
CA VAL A 85 -15.45 -9.13 -2.57
C VAL A 85 -14.67 -10.42 -2.43
N ILE A 86 -15.29 -11.41 -1.79
CA ILE A 86 -14.70 -12.73 -1.61
C ILE A 86 -15.67 -13.77 -2.13
N ASN A 87 -15.23 -14.55 -3.11
CA ASN A 87 -16.07 -15.53 -3.82
C ASN A 87 -17.36 -14.90 -4.39
N GLY A 88 -17.30 -13.67 -4.89
CA GLY A 88 -18.45 -12.96 -5.45
C GLY A 88 -19.39 -12.32 -4.42
N HIS A 89 -19.14 -12.50 -3.11
CA HIS A 89 -19.94 -11.89 -2.05
C HIS A 89 -19.20 -10.72 -1.41
N VAL A 90 -19.92 -9.62 -1.19
CA VAL A 90 -19.38 -8.47 -0.46
C VAL A 90 -19.15 -8.86 1.00
N GLN A 91 -17.92 -8.72 1.46
CA GLN A 91 -17.54 -8.81 2.86
C GLN A 91 -17.38 -7.38 3.40
N LYS A 92 -18.25 -7.02 4.33
CA LYS A 92 -18.13 -5.77 5.08
C LYS A 92 -16.95 -5.85 6.03
N MET A 93 -16.03 -4.89 5.94
CA MET A 93 -14.81 -4.87 6.76
C MET A 93 -14.95 -4.01 8.02
N GLN A 94 -16.01 -3.21 8.10
CA GLN A 94 -16.32 -2.35 9.24
C GLN A 94 -17.71 -2.69 9.80
N THR A 95 -17.92 -2.44 11.08
CA THR A 95 -19.24 -2.54 11.73
C THR A 95 -20.15 -1.41 11.26
N ALA A 96 -21.44 -1.44 11.64
CA ALA A 96 -22.37 -0.36 11.30
C ALA A 96 -21.98 0.98 11.94
N GLU A 97 -21.22 0.94 13.03
CA GLU A 97 -20.70 2.07 13.79
C GLU A 97 -19.39 2.62 13.20
N GLY A 98 -18.89 2.04 12.10
CA GLY A 98 -17.64 2.46 11.44
C GLY A 98 -16.37 1.93 12.09
N VAL A 99 -16.48 0.91 12.95
CA VAL A 99 -15.34 0.29 13.63
C VAL A 99 -14.73 -0.81 12.77
N GLN A 100 -13.40 -0.90 12.68
CA GLN A 100 -12.74 -1.98 11.95
C GLN A 100 -13.07 -3.35 12.59
N LYS A 101 -13.57 -4.30 11.79
CA LYS A 101 -13.79 -5.67 12.28
C LYS A 101 -12.46 -6.39 12.48
N GLY A 102 -12.37 -7.18 13.54
CA GLY A 102 -11.31 -8.13 13.79
C GLY A 102 -11.46 -9.39 12.95
N ILE A 103 -10.37 -10.13 12.82
CA ILE A 103 -10.33 -11.38 12.05
C ILE A 103 -11.32 -12.42 12.60
N ARG A 104 -11.61 -12.41 13.91
CA ARG A 104 -12.59 -13.33 14.51
C ARG A 104 -13.99 -13.09 13.95
N THR A 105 -14.47 -11.85 13.98
CA THR A 105 -15.80 -11.47 13.50
C THR A 105 -15.95 -11.81 12.02
N ILE A 106 -14.95 -11.44 11.20
CA ILE A 106 -14.94 -11.74 9.76
C ILE A 106 -14.99 -13.25 9.50
N LEU A 107 -14.23 -14.05 10.24
CA LEU A 107 -14.24 -15.51 10.07
C LEU A 107 -15.53 -16.15 10.58
N GLN A 108 -16.15 -15.60 11.63
CA GLN A 108 -17.45 -16.06 12.15
C GLN A 108 -18.57 -15.80 11.15
N GLU A 109 -18.66 -14.60 10.57
CA GLU A 109 -19.62 -14.23 9.52
C GLU A 109 -19.55 -15.19 8.32
N ARG A 110 -18.37 -15.73 8.06
CA ARG A 110 -18.10 -16.64 6.95
C ARG A 110 -18.23 -18.12 7.30
N GLY A 111 -18.58 -18.45 8.55
CA GLY A 111 -18.61 -19.83 9.03
C GLY A 111 -17.25 -20.53 8.98
N LYS A 112 -16.14 -19.77 9.05
CA LYS A 112 -14.76 -20.28 9.03
C LYS A 112 -14.07 -20.25 10.40
N TRP A 113 -14.71 -19.66 11.40
CA TRP A 113 -14.23 -19.69 12.77
C TRP A 113 -14.61 -21.01 13.46
N THR A 114 -13.66 -21.93 13.58
CA THR A 114 -13.83 -23.18 14.35
C THR A 114 -13.11 -23.10 15.68
N ILE A 115 -13.73 -23.63 16.75
CA ILE A 115 -13.18 -23.64 18.11
C ILE A 115 -11.82 -24.36 18.17
N ALA A 116 -11.58 -25.33 17.26
CA ALA A 116 -10.32 -26.06 17.14
C ALA A 116 -9.12 -25.23 16.62
N LEU A 117 -9.33 -24.01 16.11
CA LEU A 117 -8.25 -23.13 15.61
C LEU A 117 -7.63 -22.23 16.70
N ILE A 118 -8.13 -22.29 17.94
CA ILE A 118 -7.59 -21.51 19.04
C ILE A 118 -6.57 -22.38 19.78
N THR A 119 -5.29 -22.04 19.57
CA THR A 119 -4.06 -22.48 20.27
C THR A 119 -3.13 -23.33 19.42
N VAL A 120 -2.34 -22.66 18.58
CA VAL A 120 -0.93 -23.02 18.42
C VAL A 120 -0.12 -21.82 18.91
N VAL A 121 0.17 -21.80 20.21
CA VAL A 121 1.30 -20.99 20.71
C VAL A 121 2.53 -21.78 20.29
N VAL A 122 3.18 -21.37 19.20
CA VAL A 122 4.55 -21.83 18.94
C VAL A 122 5.45 -20.95 19.79
N PRO A 123 6.05 -21.43 20.90
CA PRO A 123 7.03 -20.64 21.61
C PRO A 123 8.23 -20.44 20.71
N VAL A 124 8.49 -19.20 20.30
CA VAL A 124 9.80 -18.81 19.79
C VAL A 124 10.72 -18.82 21.00
N LYS A 125 11.53 -19.88 21.14
CA LYS A 125 12.70 -19.85 22.03
C LYS A 125 13.76 -18.98 21.37
N PHE A 126 14.23 -17.98 22.10
CA PHE A 126 15.51 -17.33 21.83
C PHE A 126 16.65 -18.31 22.13
#